data_AF-A0A0T0PR95-F1
#
_entry.id   AF-A0A0T0PR95-F1
#
_cell.length_a   1.000
_cell.length_b   1.000
_cell.length_c   1.000
_cell.angle_alpha   90.00
_cell.angle_beta   90.00
_cell.angle_gamma   90.00
#
_symmetry.space_group_name_H-M   'P 1'
#
loop_
_entity.id
_entity.type
_entity.pdbx_description
1 polymer ?
#
loop_
_entity_poly.entity_id
_entity_poly.type
_entity_poly.pdbx_seq_one_letter_code
_entity_poly.pdbx_strand_id
1 'polypeptide(L)' 'MNILFVAATALSVATPAPAEPLAPKPVTEAAAQDGMVAPKVREQRVCLVDTIIGSNIPRKACHTRSEWRAMNVDLPAGL' A
#
# COMPACT_ATOMS: atom_id res chain seq x y z
N MET A 1 20.41 -23.69 51.51
CA MET A 1 20.68 -24.36 50.21
C MET A 1 19.30 -24.63 49.61
N ASN A 2 18.80 -24.06 48.51
CA ASN A 2 19.41 -23.32 47.41
C ASN A 2 18.33 -22.46 46.69
N ILE A 3 18.69 -21.20 46.41
CA ILE A 3 18.49 -20.40 45.17
C ILE A 3 17.05 -20.03 44.73
N LEU A 4 16.70 -18.76 44.99
CA LEU A 4 15.70 -17.95 44.27
C LEU A 4 16.16 -17.69 42.82
N PHE A 5 15.33 -18.01 41.83
CA PHE A 5 15.52 -17.58 40.44
C PHE A 5 14.92 -16.18 40.26
N VAL A 6 15.79 -15.18 40.10
CA VAL A 6 15.41 -13.81 39.71
C VAL A 6 15.43 -13.71 38.18
N ALA A 7 14.30 -13.30 37.62
CA ALA A 7 14.07 -13.09 36.20
C ALA A 7 14.75 -11.82 35.68
N ALA A 8 15.21 -11.83 34.42
CA ALA A 8 15.37 -10.62 33.60
C ALA A 8 15.54 -10.98 32.12
N THR A 9 14.44 -11.21 31.40
CA THR A 9 14.46 -11.20 29.93
C THR A 9 14.31 -9.76 29.46
N ALA A 10 15.42 -9.13 29.09
CA ALA A 10 15.41 -7.80 28.49
C ALA A 10 14.74 -7.87 27.11
N LEU A 11 13.55 -7.27 26.99
CA LEU A 11 12.91 -7.03 25.69
C LEU A 11 13.61 -5.85 25.02
N SER A 12 14.49 -6.13 24.06
CA SER A 12 15.03 -5.12 23.16
C SER A 12 13.92 -4.65 22.21
N VAL A 13 13.35 -3.49 22.49
CA VAL A 13 12.47 -2.77 21.56
C VAL A 13 13.32 -2.11 20.48
N ALA A 14 13.23 -2.61 19.25
CA ALA A 14 13.82 -1.95 18.08
C ALA A 14 12.94 -0.74 17.73
N THR A 15 13.46 0.46 17.96
CA THR A 15 12.85 1.73 17.55
C THR A 15 12.96 1.91 16.04
N PRO A 16 11.85 2.08 15.28
CA PRO A 16 11.94 2.43 13.88
C PRO A 16 12.46 3.88 13.72
N ALA A 17 13.48 4.04 12.89
CA ALA A 17 14.04 5.35 12.57
C ALA A 17 13.02 6.21 11.79
N PRO A 18 12.87 7.51 12.11
CA PRO A 18 12.01 8.40 11.35
C PRO A 18 12.63 8.66 9.97
N ALA A 19 11.91 8.29 8.91
CA ALA A 19 12.29 8.62 7.54
C ALA A 19 12.15 10.14 7.32
N GLU A 20 13.21 10.77 6.80
CA GLU A 20 13.21 12.19 6.46
C GLU A 20 12.16 12.51 5.38
N PRO A 21 11.36 13.57 5.55
CA PRO A 21 10.42 14.01 4.53
C PRO A 21 11.19 14.53 3.30
N LEU A 22 11.03 13.84 2.17
CA LEU A 22 11.47 14.34 0.87
C LEU A 22 10.65 15.59 0.53
N ALA A 23 11.23 16.77 0.73
CA ALA A 23 10.65 18.03 0.31
C ALA A 23 10.43 18.02 -1.22
N PRO A 24 9.23 18.37 -1.73
CA PRO A 24 8.98 18.43 -3.16
C PRO A 24 9.82 19.55 -3.78
N LYS A 25 10.64 19.22 -4.79
CA LYS A 25 11.26 20.23 -5.66
C LYS A 25 10.18 20.83 -6.57
N PRO A 26 10.19 22.14 -6.84
CA PRO A 26 9.24 22.75 -7.75
C PRO A 26 9.52 22.22 -9.17
N VAL A 27 8.47 21.69 -9.81
CA VAL A 27 8.51 21.23 -11.19
C VAL A 27 8.38 22.48 -12.08
N THR A 28 9.46 22.87 -12.74
CA THR A 28 9.43 23.84 -13.84
C THR A 28 8.62 23.23 -14.99
N GLU A 29 7.57 23.92 -15.43
CA GLU A 29 6.78 23.56 -16.62
C GLU A 29 7.69 23.53 -17.86
N ALA A 30 7.91 22.33 -18.40
CA ALA A 30 8.56 22.15 -19.69
C ALA A 30 7.52 22.26 -20.81
N ALA A 31 7.82 23.11 -21.79
CA ALA A 31 7.00 23.38 -22.96
C ALA A 31 6.54 22.09 -23.67
N ALA A 32 5.25 22.04 -24.00
CA ALA A 32 4.63 20.93 -24.73
C ALA A 32 5.30 20.75 -26.10
N GLN A 33 5.95 19.60 -26.30
CA GLN A 33 6.46 19.19 -27.62
C GLN A 33 5.31 18.55 -28.40
N ASP A 34 4.90 19.23 -29.47
CA ASP A 34 3.95 18.76 -30.47
C ASP A 34 4.50 17.47 -31.11
N GLY A 35 3.92 16.32 -30.76
CA GLY A 35 4.37 15.00 -31.22
C GLY A 35 4.58 13.95 -30.13
N MET A 36 4.50 14.29 -28.84
CA MET A 36 4.46 13.26 -27.79
C MET A 36 3.11 12.54 -27.80
N VAL A 37 3.12 11.22 -28.08
CA VAL A 37 1.99 10.34 -27.79
C VAL A 37 1.58 10.60 -26.34
N ALA A 38 0.38 11.14 -26.15
CA ALA A 38 -0.14 11.44 -24.83
C ALA A 38 0.12 10.23 -23.92
N PRO A 39 0.68 10.42 -22.70
CA PRO A 39 0.94 9.31 -21.81
C PRO A 39 -0.39 8.57 -21.64
N LYS A 40 -0.45 7.33 -22.11
CA LYS A 40 -1.64 6.49 -22.01
C LYS A 40 -1.98 6.49 -20.53
N VAL A 41 -3.09 7.14 -20.17
CA VAL A 41 -3.55 7.23 -18.78
C VAL A 41 -3.62 5.79 -18.28
N ARG A 42 -2.67 5.41 -17.43
CA ARG A 42 -2.62 4.04 -16.92
C ARG A 42 -3.84 3.90 -16.04
N GLU A 43 -4.78 3.07 -16.46
CA GLU A 43 -5.96 2.77 -15.66
C GLU A 43 -5.51 2.24 -14.30
N GLN A 44 -5.85 2.98 -13.24
CA GLN A 44 -5.51 2.59 -11.88
C GLN A 44 -6.33 1.36 -11.52
N ARG A 45 -5.62 0.26 -11.21
CA ARG A 45 -6.21 -0.98 -10.72
C ARG A 45 -6.24 -0.95 -9.20
N VAL A 46 -7.39 -1.28 -8.63
CA VAL A 46 -7.58 -1.43 -7.18
C VAL A 46 -7.61 -2.92 -6.87
N CYS A 47 -6.78 -3.32 -5.90
CA CYS A 47 -6.69 -4.70 -5.46
C CYS A 47 -7.38 -4.90 -4.11
N LEU A 48 -8.39 -5.76 -4.07
CA LEU A 48 -9.03 -6.20 -2.84
C LEU A 48 -8.41 -7.53 -2.40
N VAL A 49 -8.25 -7.70 -1.09
CA VAL A 49 -7.73 -8.92 -0.47
C VAL A 49 -8.82 -9.52 0.39
N ASP A 50 -9.30 -10.69 0.00
CA ASP A 50 -10.35 -11.42 0.70
C ASP A 50 -9.74 -12.55 1.54
N THR A 51 -10.24 -12.67 2.77
CA THR A 51 -9.95 -13.82 3.63
C THR A 51 -11.17 -14.72 3.63
N ILE A 52 -11.01 -15.95 3.13
CA ILE A 52 -12.11 -16.91 2.98
C ILE A 52 -12.18 -17.79 4.24
N ILE A 53 -13.37 -17.92 4.83
CA ILE A 53 -13.56 -18.79 6.00
C ILE A 53 -13.28 -20.24 5.61
N GLY A 54 -12.42 -20.93 6.37
CA GLY A 54 -12.00 -22.31 6.10
C GLY A 54 -10.71 -22.45 5.28
N SER A 55 -10.16 -21.35 4.75
CA SER A 55 -8.84 -21.32 4.12
C SER A 55 -8.04 -20.11 4.64
N ASN A 56 -6.90 -20.35 5.29
CA ASN A 56 -6.03 -19.28 5.77
C ASN A 56 -5.12 -18.70 4.65
N ILE A 57 -5.54 -18.87 3.39
CA ILE A 57 -4.81 -18.35 2.24
C ILE A 57 -5.60 -17.16 1.69
N PRO A 58 -5.11 -15.92 1.87
CA PRO A 58 -5.79 -14.74 1.35
C PRO A 58 -5.77 -14.75 -0.18
N ARG A 59 -6.89 -14.33 -0.78
CA ARG A 59 -7.04 -14.20 -2.23
C ARG A 59 -7.00 -12.72 -2.60
N LYS A 60 -6.25 -12.38 -3.64
CA LYS A 60 -6.13 -11.00 -4.12
C LYS A 60 -6.75 -10.89 -5.51
N ALA A 61 -7.72 -9.99 -5.67
CA ALA A 61 -8.35 -9.67 -6.94
C ALA A 61 -8.07 -8.20 -7.29
N CYS A 62 -7.56 -7.94 -8.49
CA CYS A 62 -7.17 -6.60 -8.94
C CYS A 62 -7.92 -6.23 -10.20
N HIS A 63 -8.76 -5.20 -10.11
CA HIS A 63 -9.60 -4.74 -11.21
C HIS A 63 -9.59 -3.22 -11.32
N THR A 64 -9.94 -2.70 -12.50
CA THR A 64 -10.15 -1.26 -12.67
C THR A 64 -11.43 -0.81 -11.94
N ARG A 65 -11.57 0.49 -11.70
CA ARG A 65 -12.78 1.03 -11.04
C ARG A 65 -14.06 0.83 -11.86
N SER A 66 -13.97 0.69 -13.18
CA SER A 66 -15.11 0.34 -14.04
C SER A 66 -15.47 -1.14 -13.92
N GLU A 67 -14.47 -2.02 -13.88
CA GLU A 67 -14.67 -3.46 -13.68
C GLU A 67 -15.30 -3.76 -12.32
N TRP A 68 -14.85 -3.11 -11.24
CA TRP A 68 -15.47 -3.24 -9.92
C TRP A 68 -16.95 -2.83 -9.92
N ARG A 69 -17.28 -1.72 -10.59
CA ARG A 69 -18.68 -1.28 -10.76
C ARG A 69 -19.50 -2.28 -11.58
N ALA A 70 -18.92 -2.89 -12.61
CA ALA A 70 -19.59 -3.95 -13.38
C ALA A 70 -19.88 -5.20 -12.53
N MET A 71 -19.08 -5.45 -11.49
CA MET A 71 -19.30 -6.50 -10.50
C MET A 71 -20.20 -6.08 -9.33
N ASN A 72 -20.81 -4.88 -9.37
CA ASN A 72 -21.59 -4.29 -8.27
C ASN A 72 -20.79 -4.12 -6.96
N VAL A 73 -19.48 -3.88 -7.08
CA VAL A 73 -18.60 -3.54 -5.96
C VAL A 73 -18.32 -2.05 -5.98
N ASP A 74 -18.82 -1.34 -4.97
CA ASP A 74 -18.55 0.08 -4.78
C ASP A 74 -17.23 0.29 -4.02
N LEU A 75 -16.34 1.07 -4.62
CA LEU A 75 -15.07 1.45 -4.03
C LEU A 75 -15.19 2.84 -3.38
N PRO A 76 -14.65 3.04 -2.16
CA PRO A 76 -14.66 4.34 -1.52
C PRO A 76 -13.88 5.38 -2.34
N ALA A 77 -14.30 6.64 -2.23
CA ALA A 77 -13.59 7.74 -2.89
C ALA A 77 -12.22 7.95 -2.22
N GLY A 78 -11.13 7.87 -3.00
CA GLY A 78 -9.77 8.16 -2.53
C GLY A 78 -8.77 6.99 -2.53
N LEU A 79 -9.12 5.84 -3.13
CA LEU A 79 -8.21 4.72 -3.41
C LEU A 79 -7.33 4.95 -4.66
#